data_AF-A0A975ACH3-F1
#
_entry.id   AF-A0A975ACH3-F1
#
_cell.length_a   1.000
_cell.length_b   1.000
_cell.length_c   1.000
_cell.angle_alpha   90.00
_cell.angle_beta   90.00
_cell.angle_gamma   90.00
#
_symmetry.space_group_name_H-M   'P 1'
#
loop_
_entity.id
_entity.type
_entity.pdbx_description
1 polymer ?
#
loop_
_entity_poly.entity_id
_entity_poly.type
_entity_poly.pdbx_seq_one_letter_code
_entity_poly.pdbx_strand_id
1 'polypeptide(L)'
;MQTSTHGLTLGEREVRKEFVADHGWEAEREWACLTLLAEHAPGLAPRPLRREDGERPVIVMERISGDPLAPRPLTAGQTEALGAALRRLYDVPVQAVTDAGIGPRRYGAAEHAQVMVEWLADDHDLRECRDPGLVGEALDAARAFVADPPVPEPRFTALGIADLNPANVLWDGRDVRLVDFEDGGLSDPAYELADHVEHLGGRLPGVYDARALADAVGLDARDRERMAAYRPLWAVFWLAMLLPGNGGWRRNPPGTTEAQAEHFMALAGHH
;
A
#
# COMPACT_ATOMS: atom_id res chain seq x y z
N MET A 1 13.30 6.96 15.42
CA MET A 1 12.69 5.81 16.12
C MET A 1 11.59 5.28 15.21
N GLN A 2 11.56 3.99 14.83
CA GLN A 2 10.32 3.44 14.27
C GLN A 2 9.39 3.26 15.47
N THR A 3 8.42 4.14 15.61
CA THR A 3 7.25 3.88 16.42
C THR A 3 6.40 2.93 15.60
N SER A 4 6.47 1.64 15.90
CA SER A 4 5.44 0.70 15.44
C SER A 4 4.09 1.29 15.86
N THR A 5 3.15 1.44 14.92
CA THR A 5 1.80 1.95 15.21
C THR A 5 1.04 1.00 16.13
N HIS A 6 1.47 -0.26 16.18
CA HIS A 6 0.88 -1.30 17.00
C HIS A 6 1.90 -2.37 17.43
N GLY A 7 1.55 -3.21 18.41
CA GLY A 7 2.25 -4.42 18.79
C GLY A 7 1.42 -5.67 18.46
N LEU A 8 2.08 -6.74 18.00
CA LEU A 8 1.43 -8.01 17.67
C LEU A 8 1.78 -9.11 18.68
N THR A 9 0.76 -9.84 19.13
CA THR A 9 0.91 -11.10 19.87
C THR A 9 0.25 -12.22 19.09
N LEU A 10 1.04 -13.21 18.66
CA LEU A 10 0.56 -14.36 17.90
C LEU A 10 0.29 -15.54 18.84
N GLY A 11 -0.97 -15.90 19.01
CA GLY A 11 -1.39 -17.12 19.70
C GLY A 11 -1.48 -18.32 18.74
N GLU A 12 -1.93 -19.47 19.24
CA GLU A 12 -2.16 -20.65 18.39
C GLU A 12 -3.33 -20.44 17.42
N ARG A 13 -4.37 -19.74 17.85
CA ARG A 13 -5.63 -19.56 17.09
C ARG A 13 -6.05 -18.11 16.87
N GLU A 14 -5.44 -17.18 17.60
CA GLU A 14 -5.82 -15.77 17.59
C GLU A 14 -4.56 -14.91 17.43
N VAL A 15 -4.72 -13.76 16.78
CA VAL A 15 -3.74 -12.68 16.74
C VAL A 15 -4.33 -11.49 17.49
N ARG A 16 -3.53 -10.89 18.37
CA ARG A 16 -3.87 -9.65 19.08
C ARG A 16 -3.01 -8.52 18.51
N LYS A 17 -3.65 -7.45 18.03
CA LYS A 17 -3.02 -6.23 17.52
C LYS A 17 -3.39 -5.08 18.44
N GLU A 18 -2.42 -4.62 19.24
CA GLU A 18 -2.58 -3.52 20.20
C GLU A 18 -2.02 -2.23 19.61
N PHE A 19 -2.87 -1.26 19.32
CA PHE A 19 -2.49 0.02 18.73
C PHE A 19 -1.92 0.97 19.79
N VAL A 20 -1.04 1.88 19.38
CA VAL A 20 -0.56 2.96 20.26
C VAL A 20 -1.61 4.08 20.35
N ALA A 21 -1.51 4.93 21.38
CA ALA A 21 -2.65 5.76 21.79
C ALA A 21 -3.15 6.77 20.75
N ASP A 22 -2.26 7.31 19.93
CA ASP A 22 -2.61 8.28 18.90
C ASP A 22 -3.09 7.64 17.57
N HIS A 23 -3.24 6.32 17.56
CA HIS A 23 -3.61 5.52 16.38
C HIS A 23 -4.97 4.82 16.53
N GLY A 24 -5.88 5.37 17.34
CA GLY A 24 -7.22 4.80 17.55
C GLY A 24 -8.07 4.71 16.27
N TRP A 25 -7.88 5.64 15.33
CA TRP A 25 -8.59 5.62 14.04
C TRP A 25 -8.13 4.48 13.11
N GLU A 26 -6.87 4.04 13.22
CA GLU A 26 -6.33 2.86 12.50
C GLU A 26 -7.01 1.58 13.03
N ALA A 27 -7.22 1.48 14.35
CA ALA A 27 -7.95 0.36 14.95
C ALA A 27 -9.42 0.31 14.53
N GLU A 28 -10.08 1.47 14.42
CA GLU A 28 -11.45 1.57 13.91
C GLU A 28 -11.56 1.11 12.46
N ARG A 29 -10.61 1.53 11.62
CA ARG A 29 -10.54 1.19 10.21
C ARG A 29 -10.26 -0.29 9.98
N GLU A 30 -9.27 -0.85 10.69
CA GLU A 30 -8.98 -2.30 10.68
C GLU A 30 -10.24 -3.09 11.08
N TRP A 31 -10.89 -2.74 12.19
CA TRP A 31 -12.09 -3.43 12.66
C TRP A 31 -13.23 -3.39 11.64
N ALA A 32 -13.49 -2.22 11.06
CA ALA A 32 -14.55 -2.04 10.07
C ALA A 32 -14.27 -2.86 8.80
N CYS A 33 -13.05 -2.81 8.27
CA CYS A 33 -12.65 -3.58 7.10
C CYS A 33 -12.75 -5.09 7.36
N LEU A 34 -12.19 -5.60 8.47
CA LEU A 34 -12.24 -7.03 8.79
C LEU A 34 -13.69 -7.52 9.00
N THR A 35 -14.55 -6.70 9.61
CA THR A 35 -15.96 -7.05 9.81
C THR A 35 -16.68 -7.17 8.47
N LEU A 36 -16.50 -6.20 7.58
CA LEU A 36 -17.09 -6.21 6.25
C LEU A 36 -16.59 -7.40 5.42
N LEU A 37 -15.29 -7.70 5.49
CA LEU A 37 -14.69 -8.83 4.77
C LEU A 37 -15.14 -10.18 5.30
N ALA A 38 -15.39 -10.31 6.59
CA ALA A 38 -15.95 -11.54 7.16
C ALA A 38 -17.35 -11.85 6.60
N GLU A 39 -18.13 -10.82 6.27
CA GLU A 39 -19.47 -10.96 5.67
C GLU A 39 -19.42 -11.18 4.15
N HIS A 40 -18.70 -10.31 3.43
CA HIS A 40 -18.78 -10.26 1.97
C HIS A 40 -17.67 -11.05 1.25
N ALA A 41 -16.56 -11.35 1.93
CA ALA A 41 -15.43 -12.08 1.35
C ALA A 41 -14.83 -13.10 2.36
N PRO A 42 -15.64 -14.04 2.89
CA PRO A 42 -15.21 -14.94 3.96
C PRO A 42 -13.95 -15.72 3.58
N GLY A 43 -12.97 -15.75 4.48
CA GLY A 43 -11.68 -16.39 4.24
C GLY A 43 -10.76 -15.63 3.29
N LEU A 44 -10.98 -14.33 3.04
CA LEU A 44 -9.98 -13.47 2.38
C LEU A 44 -9.01 -12.84 3.39
N ALA A 45 -9.52 -12.43 4.55
CA ALA A 45 -8.79 -11.77 5.63
C ALA A 45 -9.10 -12.45 6.98
N PRO A 46 -8.35 -12.14 8.06
CA PRO A 46 -8.68 -12.61 9.41
C PRO A 46 -10.11 -12.25 9.80
N ARG A 47 -10.86 -13.22 10.34
CA ARG A 47 -12.18 -12.91 10.91
C ARG A 47 -11.98 -12.13 12.22
N PRO A 48 -12.64 -10.99 12.42
CA PRO A 48 -12.59 -10.29 13.69
C PRO A 48 -13.32 -11.11 14.76
N LEU A 49 -12.72 -11.21 15.95
CA LEU A 49 -13.26 -11.98 17.08
C LEU A 49 -13.81 -11.07 18.16
N ARG A 50 -13.05 -10.04 18.53
CA ARG A 50 -13.46 -9.01 19.50
C ARG A 50 -12.59 -7.76 19.37
N ARG A 51 -13.13 -6.65 19.85
CA ARG A 51 -12.45 -5.38 20.02
C ARG A 51 -12.41 -5.04 21.50
N GLU A 52 -11.26 -4.62 21.97
CA GLU A 52 -11.05 -4.14 23.34
C GLU A 52 -10.74 -2.64 23.25
N ASP A 53 -11.69 -1.80 23.64
CA ASP A 53 -11.54 -0.34 23.60
C ASP A 53 -10.69 0.17 24.77
N GLY A 54 -10.11 1.35 24.61
CA GLY A 54 -9.29 2.01 25.61
C GLY A 54 -8.34 3.02 24.97
N GLU A 55 -7.42 3.58 25.77
CA GLU A 55 -6.38 4.46 25.25
C GLU A 55 -5.50 3.76 24.21
N ARG A 56 -5.26 2.45 24.36
CA ARG A 56 -4.53 1.61 23.41
C ARG A 56 -5.45 0.49 22.94
N PRO A 57 -6.28 0.70 21.91
CA PRO A 57 -7.27 -0.28 21.52
C PRO A 57 -6.62 -1.56 21.00
N VAL A 58 -7.27 -2.69 21.25
CA VAL A 58 -6.81 -4.01 20.78
C VAL A 58 -7.84 -4.63 19.86
N ILE A 59 -7.40 -5.02 18.67
CA ILE A 59 -8.18 -5.86 17.77
C ILE A 59 -7.70 -7.30 17.92
N VAL A 60 -8.63 -8.20 18.21
CA VAL A 60 -8.37 -9.64 18.25
C VAL A 60 -9.07 -10.31 17.09
N MET A 61 -8.31 -11.07 16.32
CA MET A 61 -8.75 -11.69 15.07
C MET A 61 -8.24 -13.12 14.97
N GLU A 62 -8.84 -13.92 14.09
CA GLU A 62 -8.38 -15.28 13.84
C GLU A 62 -6.94 -15.31 13.32
N ARG A 63 -6.16 -16.27 13.80
CA ARG A 63 -4.87 -16.58 13.18
C ARG A 63 -5.13 -17.36 11.90
N ILE A 64 -4.89 -16.70 10.77
CA ILE A 64 -4.97 -17.33 9.46
C ILE A 64 -3.68 -18.14 9.17
N SER A 65 -3.85 -19.23 8.42
CA SER A 65 -2.73 -20.07 7.98
C SER A 65 -2.00 -19.45 6.78
N GLY A 66 -0.77 -19.87 6.58
CA GLY A 66 0.10 -19.41 5.50
C GLY A 66 1.30 -18.62 6.01
N ASP A 67 2.29 -18.52 5.14
CA ASP A 67 3.51 -17.76 5.40
C ASP A 67 3.48 -16.47 4.58
N PRO A 68 4.01 -15.35 5.10
CA PRO A 68 4.18 -14.14 4.32
C PRO A 68 4.98 -14.41 3.04
N LEU A 69 4.62 -13.75 1.94
CA LEU A 69 5.36 -13.87 0.70
C LEU A 69 6.79 -13.36 0.89
N ALA A 70 7.75 -14.18 0.48
CA ALA A 70 9.17 -13.81 0.52
C ALA A 70 9.45 -12.63 -0.43
N PRO A 71 10.43 -11.77 -0.13
CA PRO A 71 10.85 -10.67 -1.00
C PRO A 71 11.63 -11.20 -2.21
N ARG A 72 10.92 -11.86 -3.13
CA ARG A 72 11.42 -12.41 -4.39
C ARG A 72 10.28 -12.46 -5.43
N PRO A 73 10.60 -12.55 -6.73
CA PRO A 73 9.57 -12.64 -7.77
C PRO A 73 8.56 -13.76 -7.51
N LEU A 74 7.28 -13.43 -7.68
CA LEU A 74 6.21 -14.41 -7.58
C LEU A 74 6.26 -15.41 -8.73
N THR A 75 5.88 -16.65 -8.42
CA THR A 75 5.55 -17.64 -9.45
C THR A 75 4.22 -17.28 -10.11
N ALA A 76 3.99 -17.78 -11.33
CA ALA A 76 2.72 -17.56 -12.04
C ALA A 76 1.49 -17.96 -11.18
N GLY A 77 1.55 -19.10 -10.49
CA GLY A 77 0.47 -19.54 -9.61
C GLY A 77 0.24 -18.62 -8.40
N GLN A 78 1.30 -18.03 -7.83
CA GLN A 78 1.16 -17.04 -6.77
C GLN A 78 0.58 -15.72 -7.30
N THR A 79 0.98 -15.30 -8.49
CA THR A 79 0.41 -14.11 -9.15
C THR A 79 -1.07 -14.30 -9.45
N GLU A 80 -1.47 -15.46 -9.98
CA GLU A 80 -2.88 -15.81 -10.20
C GLU A 80 -3.68 -15.83 -8.89
N ALA A 81 -3.15 -16.45 -7.84
CA ALA A 81 -3.82 -16.50 -6.54
C ALA A 81 -3.94 -15.12 -5.88
N LEU A 82 -2.92 -14.27 -5.98
CA LEU A 82 -2.99 -12.88 -5.50
C LEU A 82 -4.01 -12.08 -6.31
N GLY A 83 -4.01 -12.21 -7.64
CA GLY A 83 -5.00 -11.56 -8.50
C GLY A 83 -6.43 -11.97 -8.15
N ALA A 84 -6.66 -13.25 -7.86
CA ALA A 84 -7.95 -13.74 -7.39
C ALA A 84 -8.34 -13.18 -6.00
N ALA A 85 -7.38 -13.07 -5.07
CA ALA A 85 -7.63 -12.47 -3.75
C ALA A 85 -7.98 -10.98 -3.85
N LEU A 86 -7.26 -10.21 -4.67
CA LEU A 86 -7.53 -8.80 -4.91
C LEU A 86 -8.87 -8.60 -5.64
N ARG A 87 -9.22 -9.46 -6.60
CA ARG A 87 -10.55 -9.40 -7.24
C ARG A 87 -11.67 -9.62 -6.22
N ARG A 88 -11.53 -10.59 -5.32
CA ARG A 88 -12.47 -10.80 -4.21
C ARG A 88 -12.58 -9.59 -3.28
N LEU A 89 -11.48 -8.87 -3.07
CA LEU A 89 -11.48 -7.62 -2.30
C LEU A 89 -12.27 -6.53 -3.05
N TYR A 90 -12.03 -6.37 -4.35
CA TYR A 90 -12.66 -5.35 -5.17
C TYR A 90 -14.14 -5.63 -5.48
N ASP A 91 -14.54 -6.90 -5.44
CA ASP A 91 -15.94 -7.32 -5.62
C ASP A 91 -16.81 -7.09 -4.36
N VAL A 92 -16.24 -6.64 -3.24
CA VAL A 92 -17.02 -6.24 -2.06
C VAL A 92 -17.95 -5.08 -2.45
N PRO A 93 -19.27 -5.17 -2.21
CA PRO A 93 -20.21 -4.15 -2.68
C PRO A 93 -19.88 -2.77 -2.10
N VAL A 94 -19.69 -1.77 -2.98
CA VAL A 94 -19.40 -0.38 -2.58
C VAL A 94 -20.44 0.17 -1.60
N GLN A 95 -21.72 -0.16 -1.81
CA GLN A 95 -22.79 0.24 -0.89
C GLN A 95 -22.55 -0.29 0.53
N ALA A 96 -22.09 -1.53 0.67
CA ALA A 96 -21.80 -2.12 1.97
C ALA A 96 -20.58 -1.45 2.63
N VAL A 97 -19.57 -1.06 1.84
CA VAL A 97 -18.42 -0.27 2.32
C VAL A 97 -18.90 1.09 2.86
N THR A 98 -19.75 1.80 2.12
CA THR A 98 -20.29 3.10 2.54
C THR A 98 -21.23 3.00 3.74
N ASP A 99 -22.07 1.96 3.79
CA ASP A 99 -23.00 1.73 4.90
C ASP A 99 -22.26 1.37 6.19
N ALA A 100 -21.12 0.71 6.09
CA ALA A 100 -20.20 0.47 7.20
C ALA A 100 -19.44 1.73 7.66
N GLY A 101 -19.64 2.88 6.99
CA GLY A 101 -18.97 4.14 7.33
C GLY A 101 -17.49 4.19 6.91
N ILE A 102 -17.04 3.26 6.06
CA ILE A 102 -15.65 3.22 5.59
C ILE A 102 -15.49 4.24 4.46
N GLY A 103 -14.80 5.34 4.76
CA GLY A 103 -14.45 6.38 3.79
C GLY A 103 -13.29 5.99 2.87
N PRO A 104 -12.77 6.95 2.08
CA PRO A 104 -11.54 6.76 1.32
C PRO A 104 -10.40 6.21 2.17
N ARG A 105 -9.53 5.42 1.55
CA ARG A 105 -8.32 4.93 2.21
C ARG A 105 -7.34 6.07 2.50
N ARG A 106 -6.40 5.84 3.42
CA ARG A 106 -5.33 6.80 3.72
C ARG A 106 -4.42 6.97 2.50
N TYR A 107 -3.97 8.19 2.23
CA TYR A 107 -3.21 8.53 1.01
C TYR A 107 -3.96 8.08 -0.24
N GLY A 108 -5.26 8.33 -0.26
CA GLY A 108 -6.13 7.98 -1.38
C GLY A 108 -5.86 8.86 -2.60
N ALA A 109 -6.30 8.41 -3.78
CA ALA A 109 -6.03 9.06 -5.06
C ALA A 109 -6.46 10.54 -5.13
N ALA A 110 -7.46 10.96 -4.34
CA ALA A 110 -7.95 12.34 -4.33
C ALA A 110 -7.03 13.31 -3.56
N GLU A 111 -6.27 12.84 -2.58
CA GLU A 111 -5.43 13.69 -1.72
C GLU A 111 -3.93 13.51 -1.99
N HIS A 112 -3.53 12.39 -2.62
CA HIS A 112 -2.13 11.99 -2.69
C HIS A 112 -1.21 13.05 -3.31
N ALA A 113 -1.62 13.69 -4.42
CA ALA A 113 -0.82 14.74 -5.03
C ALA A 113 -0.60 15.94 -4.09
N GLN A 114 -1.64 16.38 -3.37
CA GLN A 114 -1.51 17.47 -2.42
C GLN A 114 -0.59 17.09 -1.26
N VAL A 115 -0.70 15.87 -0.73
CA VAL A 115 0.21 15.37 0.32
C VAL A 115 1.66 15.40 -0.18
N MET A 116 1.92 15.04 -1.44
CA MET A 116 3.27 15.12 -2.01
C MET A 116 3.76 16.55 -2.19
N VAL A 117 2.89 17.49 -2.59
CA VAL A 117 3.23 18.93 -2.63
C VAL A 117 3.68 19.39 -1.24
N GLU A 118 2.95 19.02 -0.19
CA GLU A 118 3.28 19.38 1.19
C GLU A 118 4.60 18.75 1.65
N TRP A 119 4.81 17.46 1.38
CA TRP A 119 6.02 16.74 1.82
C TRP A 119 7.30 17.19 1.10
N LEU A 120 7.17 17.67 -0.14
CA LEU A 120 8.30 18.13 -0.96
C LEU A 120 8.53 19.64 -0.87
N ALA A 121 7.71 20.37 -0.10
CA ALA A 121 7.80 21.82 0.02
C ALA A 121 9.09 22.30 0.71
N ASP A 122 9.59 21.51 1.66
CA ASP A 122 10.78 21.84 2.43
C ASP A 122 12.08 21.57 1.65
N ASP A 123 13.15 22.26 2.04
CA ASP A 123 14.49 21.94 1.58
C ASP A 123 14.99 20.67 2.26
N HIS A 124 15.48 19.72 1.45
CA HIS A 124 16.01 18.46 1.94
C HIS A 124 17.55 18.48 1.91
N ASP A 125 18.17 18.08 3.02
CA ASP A 125 19.63 17.93 3.08
C ASP A 125 20.08 16.65 2.38
N LEU A 126 20.53 16.77 1.13
CA LEU A 126 20.91 15.64 0.30
C LEU A 126 22.37 15.21 0.47
N ARG A 127 23.14 15.82 1.38
CA ARG A 127 24.60 15.56 1.50
C ARG A 127 24.96 14.12 1.84
N GLU A 128 24.04 13.38 2.45
CA GLU A 128 24.22 11.96 2.75
C GLU A 128 23.88 11.03 1.58
N CYS A 129 23.26 11.54 0.50
CA CYS A 129 23.06 10.79 -0.74
C CYS A 129 24.40 10.52 -1.43
N ARG A 130 24.50 9.38 -2.10
CA ARG A 130 25.66 9.02 -2.92
C ARG A 130 25.77 9.92 -4.15
N ASP A 131 24.63 10.28 -4.74
CA ASP A 131 24.54 11.26 -5.82
C ASP A 131 23.50 12.34 -5.47
N PRO A 132 23.92 13.39 -4.72
CA PRO A 132 23.01 14.49 -4.36
C PRO A 132 22.50 15.26 -5.58
N GLY A 133 23.23 15.26 -6.70
CA GLY A 133 22.84 15.97 -7.92
C GLY A 133 21.66 15.28 -8.60
N LEU A 134 21.76 13.97 -8.82
CA LEU A 134 20.69 13.13 -9.35
C LEU A 134 19.41 13.22 -8.49
N VAL A 135 19.55 13.11 -7.16
CA VAL A 135 18.41 13.18 -6.26
C VAL A 135 17.79 14.59 -6.26
N GLY A 136 18.60 15.64 -6.33
CA GLY A 136 18.13 17.02 -6.45
C GLY A 136 17.33 17.25 -7.74
N GLU A 137 17.84 16.80 -8.88
CA GLU A 137 17.15 16.88 -10.16
C GLU A 137 15.81 16.12 -10.15
N ALA A 138 15.79 14.91 -9.59
CA ALA A 138 14.57 14.13 -9.46
C ALA A 138 13.56 14.79 -8.51
N LEU A 139 14.00 15.50 -7.47
CA LEU A 139 13.11 16.26 -6.60
C LEU A 139 12.49 17.47 -7.29
N ASP A 140 13.27 18.19 -8.10
CA ASP A 140 12.73 19.31 -8.89
C ASP A 140 11.70 18.81 -9.92
N ALA A 141 11.99 17.69 -10.59
CA ALA A 141 11.05 17.03 -11.48
C ALA A 141 9.80 16.51 -10.73
N ALA A 142 9.98 15.94 -9.54
CA ALA A 142 8.87 15.47 -8.71
C ALA A 142 7.96 16.63 -8.27
N ARG A 143 8.54 17.75 -7.82
CA ARG A 143 7.81 18.98 -7.47
C ARG A 143 7.00 19.52 -8.64
N ALA A 144 7.59 19.56 -9.84
CA ALA A 144 6.88 19.96 -11.05
C ALA A 144 5.75 18.98 -11.40
N PHE A 145 6.00 17.67 -11.28
CA PHE A 145 5.01 16.64 -11.57
C PHE A 145 3.80 16.71 -10.63
N VAL A 146 3.99 16.83 -9.31
CA VAL A 146 2.88 16.80 -8.34
C VAL A 146 2.08 18.11 -8.28
N ALA A 147 2.59 19.20 -8.87
CA ALA A 147 1.87 20.46 -8.98
C ALA A 147 0.72 20.40 -10.00
N ASP A 148 0.86 19.58 -11.05
CA ASP A 148 -0.16 19.34 -12.08
C ASP A 148 -0.03 17.89 -12.60
N PRO A 149 -0.34 16.88 -11.76
CA PRO A 149 -0.11 15.50 -12.12
C PRO A 149 -1.14 15.08 -13.19
N PRO A 150 -0.71 14.44 -14.29
CA PRO A 150 -1.60 13.96 -15.35
C PRO A 150 -2.34 12.68 -14.94
N VAL A 151 -2.90 12.66 -13.72
CA VAL A 151 -3.64 11.54 -13.17
C VAL A 151 -5.13 11.70 -13.48
N PRO A 152 -5.85 10.60 -13.74
CA PRO A 152 -7.27 10.69 -14.02
C PRO A 152 -8.09 10.90 -12.74
N GLU A 153 -9.29 11.46 -12.89
CA GLU A 153 -10.24 11.64 -11.78
C GLU A 153 -10.43 10.31 -11.03
N PRO A 154 -10.26 10.26 -9.69
CA PRO A 154 -10.41 9.06 -8.88
C PRO A 154 -11.76 8.37 -9.04
N ARG A 155 -11.76 7.03 -8.97
CA ARG A 155 -12.97 6.21 -8.96
C ARG A 155 -13.06 5.41 -7.66
N PHE A 156 -13.99 5.77 -6.78
CA PHE A 156 -14.20 5.03 -5.53
C PHE A 156 -15.12 3.84 -5.75
N THR A 157 -14.61 2.82 -6.43
CA THR A 157 -15.40 1.67 -6.90
C THR A 157 -15.05 0.36 -6.21
N ALA A 158 -14.08 0.36 -5.29
CA ALA A 158 -13.65 -0.84 -4.59
C ALA A 158 -13.20 -0.54 -3.15
N LEU A 159 -13.20 -1.56 -2.30
CA LEU A 159 -12.42 -1.55 -1.07
C LEU A 159 -10.94 -1.79 -1.41
N GLY A 160 -10.05 -0.92 -0.97
CA GLY A 160 -8.61 -1.04 -1.07
C GLY A 160 -7.97 -1.44 0.25
N ILE A 161 -6.81 -2.08 0.17
CA ILE A 161 -6.00 -2.49 1.32
C ILE A 161 -4.94 -1.44 1.68
N ALA A 162 -4.57 -0.55 0.74
CA ALA A 162 -3.42 0.35 0.83
C ALA A 162 -2.06 -0.39 0.82
N ASP A 163 -1.59 -0.85 1.98
CA ASP A 163 -0.21 -1.31 2.21
C ASP A 163 0.00 -2.79 1.86
N LEU A 164 -0.03 -3.11 0.56
CA LEU A 164 0.22 -4.48 0.08
C LEU A 164 1.71 -4.80 -0.09
N ASN A 165 2.50 -4.60 0.96
CA ASN A 165 3.84 -5.15 1.00
C ASN A 165 3.80 -6.70 1.10
N PRO A 166 4.86 -7.43 0.70
CA PRO A 166 4.86 -8.89 0.72
C PRO A 166 4.62 -9.53 2.10
N ALA A 167 4.90 -8.81 3.19
CA ALA A 167 4.63 -9.30 4.55
C ALA A 167 3.12 -9.36 4.86
N ASN A 168 2.33 -8.53 4.19
CA ASN A 168 0.88 -8.45 4.34
C ASN A 168 0.10 -9.41 3.41
N VAL A 169 0.82 -10.24 2.64
CA VAL A 169 0.27 -11.26 1.75
C VAL A 169 0.67 -12.64 2.24
N LEU A 170 -0.28 -13.41 2.77
CA LEU A 170 -0.01 -14.76 3.24
C LEU A 170 -0.35 -15.80 2.18
N TRP A 171 0.55 -16.76 2.00
CA TRP A 171 0.42 -17.85 1.05
C TRP A 171 0.39 -19.20 1.80
N ASP A 172 -0.68 -19.97 1.61
CA ASP A 172 -0.86 -21.27 2.26
C ASP A 172 -0.46 -22.47 1.38
N GLY A 173 0.13 -22.20 0.21
CA GLY A 173 0.45 -23.21 -0.81
C GLY A 173 -0.60 -23.33 -1.91
N ARG A 174 -1.76 -22.70 -1.75
CA ARG A 174 -2.85 -22.73 -2.74
C ARG A 174 -3.53 -21.38 -2.93
N ASP A 175 -3.87 -20.69 -1.86
CA ASP A 175 -4.59 -19.43 -1.88
C ASP A 175 -3.79 -18.33 -1.18
N VAL A 176 -4.15 -17.09 -1.53
CA VAL A 176 -3.68 -15.89 -0.85
C VAL A 176 -4.70 -15.41 0.18
N ARG A 177 -4.19 -14.93 1.31
CA ARG A 177 -4.93 -14.18 2.34
C ARG A 177 -4.24 -12.84 2.57
N LEU A 178 -5.03 -11.83 2.89
CA LEU A 178 -4.55 -10.46 3.10
C LEU A 178 -4.70 -10.08 4.57
N VAL A 179 -3.75 -9.32 5.10
CA VAL A 179 -3.77 -8.80 6.48
C VAL A 179 -3.43 -7.32 6.49
N ASP A 180 -3.60 -6.68 7.65
CA ASP A 180 -3.16 -5.31 7.91
C ASP A 180 -3.99 -4.26 7.15
N PHE A 181 -5.29 -4.20 7.46
CA PHE A 181 -6.25 -3.29 6.81
C PHE A 181 -6.33 -1.91 7.49
N GLU A 182 -5.37 -1.57 8.34
CA GLU A 182 -5.41 -0.35 9.17
C GLU A 182 -5.39 0.95 8.36
N ASP A 183 -4.90 0.92 7.12
CA ASP A 183 -4.94 2.05 6.17
C ASP A 183 -5.97 1.87 5.04
N GLY A 184 -6.70 0.75 5.03
CA GLY A 184 -7.64 0.35 3.97
C GLY A 184 -8.91 1.20 3.89
N GLY A 185 -9.60 1.20 2.75
CA GLY A 185 -10.81 2.00 2.56
C GLY A 185 -11.24 2.11 1.11
N LEU A 186 -12.23 2.96 0.80
CA LEU A 186 -12.68 3.17 -0.57
C LEU A 186 -11.53 3.65 -1.47
N SER A 187 -11.39 3.01 -2.63
CA SER A 187 -10.29 3.26 -3.56
C SER A 187 -10.67 2.92 -5.00
N ASP A 188 -9.72 3.18 -5.89
CA ASP A 188 -9.71 2.79 -7.30
C ASP A 188 -8.81 1.56 -7.47
N PRO A 189 -9.29 0.44 -8.05
CA PRO A 189 -8.47 -0.75 -8.30
C PRO A 189 -7.16 -0.48 -9.05
N ALA A 190 -7.16 0.44 -10.02
CA ALA A 190 -5.98 0.81 -10.77
C ALA A 190 -4.97 1.59 -9.92
N TYR A 191 -5.48 2.38 -8.96
CA TYR A 191 -4.65 3.10 -7.99
C TYR A 191 -4.06 2.16 -6.94
N GLU A 192 -4.84 1.21 -6.42
CA GLU A 192 -4.35 0.16 -5.53
C GLU A 192 -3.22 -0.64 -6.18
N LEU A 193 -3.43 -1.12 -7.40
CA LEU A 193 -2.39 -1.87 -8.09
C LEU A 193 -1.14 -1.05 -8.40
N ALA A 194 -1.29 0.26 -8.67
CA ALA A 194 -0.14 1.15 -8.80
C ALA A 194 0.64 1.27 -7.49
N ASP A 195 -0.03 1.41 -6.34
CA ASP A 195 0.64 1.39 -5.03
C ASP A 195 1.41 0.07 -4.83
N HIS A 196 0.74 -1.05 -5.01
CA HIS A 196 1.30 -2.37 -4.70
C HIS A 196 2.59 -2.66 -5.49
N VAL A 197 2.61 -2.35 -6.79
CA VAL A 197 3.79 -2.57 -7.64
C VAL A 197 4.93 -1.58 -7.38
N GLU A 198 4.60 -0.40 -6.85
CA GLU A 198 5.57 0.65 -6.53
C GLU A 198 6.07 0.58 -5.07
N HIS A 199 5.34 -0.11 -4.19
CA HIS A 199 5.72 -0.33 -2.80
C HIS A 199 7.16 -0.88 -2.72
N LEU A 200 8.07 -0.17 -2.03
CA LEU A 200 9.51 -0.51 -2.03
C LEU A 200 9.80 -1.96 -1.63
N GLY A 201 9.09 -2.48 -0.63
CA GLY A 201 9.20 -3.87 -0.20
C GLY A 201 8.86 -4.90 -1.28
N GLY A 202 8.03 -4.54 -2.26
CA GLY A 202 7.72 -5.33 -3.45
C GLY A 202 8.63 -5.00 -4.62
N ARG A 203 8.81 -3.72 -4.94
CA ARG A 203 9.51 -3.21 -6.12
C ARG A 203 10.99 -3.57 -6.16
N LEU A 204 11.73 -3.32 -5.07
CA LEU A 204 13.19 -3.56 -5.03
C LEU A 204 13.58 -5.02 -5.31
N PRO A 205 12.95 -6.03 -4.68
CA PRO A 205 13.21 -7.43 -5.01
C PRO A 205 12.44 -7.94 -6.25
N GLY A 206 11.63 -7.10 -6.89
CA GLY A 206 10.81 -7.48 -8.05
C GLY A 206 9.75 -8.52 -7.72
N VAL A 207 9.09 -8.43 -6.54
CA VAL A 207 8.04 -9.37 -6.14
C VAL A 207 6.90 -9.38 -7.16
N TYR A 208 6.37 -8.21 -7.48
CA TYR A 208 5.22 -8.06 -8.37
C TYR A 208 5.67 -7.64 -9.76
N ASP A 209 5.39 -8.47 -10.76
CA ASP A 209 5.40 -8.03 -12.16
C ASP A 209 4.10 -7.25 -12.43
N ALA A 210 4.24 -5.96 -12.79
CA ALA A 210 3.09 -5.06 -12.92
C ALA A 210 2.10 -5.51 -13.99
N ARG A 211 2.58 -6.09 -15.10
CA ARG A 211 1.72 -6.54 -16.19
C ARG A 211 1.00 -7.82 -15.80
N ALA A 212 1.73 -8.80 -15.28
CA ALA A 212 1.18 -10.08 -14.87
C ALA A 212 0.17 -9.93 -13.73
N LEU A 213 0.41 -9.02 -12.78
CA LEU A 213 -0.53 -8.75 -11.70
C LEU A 213 -1.80 -8.04 -12.22
N ALA A 214 -1.66 -7.04 -13.10
CA ALA A 214 -2.81 -6.41 -13.75
C ALA A 214 -3.64 -7.41 -14.58
N ASP A 215 -2.99 -8.34 -15.28
CA ASP A 215 -3.63 -9.46 -15.98
C ASP A 215 -4.38 -10.38 -15.02
N ALA A 216 -3.74 -10.79 -13.92
CA ALA A 216 -4.33 -11.69 -12.93
C ALA A 216 -5.54 -11.08 -12.21
N VAL A 217 -5.48 -9.79 -11.85
CA VAL A 217 -6.62 -9.04 -11.30
C VAL A 217 -7.72 -8.84 -12.36
N GLY A 218 -7.35 -8.77 -13.64
CA GLY A 218 -8.29 -8.62 -14.75
C GLY A 218 -8.61 -7.16 -15.07
N LEU A 219 -7.65 -6.24 -14.89
CA LEU A 219 -7.82 -4.85 -15.33
C LEU A 219 -8.01 -4.80 -16.85
N ASP A 220 -8.98 -4.01 -17.29
CA ASP A 220 -9.21 -3.75 -18.71
C ASP A 220 -8.17 -2.76 -19.27
N ALA A 221 -8.26 -2.43 -20.56
CA ALA A 221 -7.32 -1.53 -21.20
C ALA A 221 -7.33 -0.11 -20.57
N ARG A 222 -8.51 0.39 -20.19
CA ARG A 222 -8.66 1.73 -19.60
C ARG A 222 -8.10 1.75 -18.19
N ASP A 223 -8.38 0.72 -17.38
CA ASP A 223 -7.86 0.64 -16.02
C ASP A 223 -6.34 0.45 -15.99
N ARG A 224 -5.75 -0.18 -17.02
CA ARG A 224 -4.28 -0.22 -17.19
C ARG A 224 -3.69 1.15 -17.51
N GLU A 225 -4.34 1.94 -18.35
CA GLU A 225 -3.92 3.33 -18.61
C GLU A 225 -4.00 4.16 -17.33
N ARG A 226 -5.06 3.99 -16.52
CA ARG A 226 -5.17 4.62 -15.20
C ARG A 226 -4.05 4.18 -14.26
N MET A 227 -3.79 2.88 -14.16
CA MET A 227 -2.72 2.33 -13.33
C MET A 227 -1.37 2.92 -13.75
N ALA A 228 -1.08 2.96 -15.05
CA ALA A 228 0.15 3.55 -15.56
C ALA A 228 0.28 5.04 -15.20
N ALA A 229 -0.80 5.81 -15.24
CA ALA A 229 -0.82 7.21 -14.83
C ALA A 229 -0.60 7.41 -13.31
N TYR A 230 -1.05 6.48 -12.48
CA TYR A 230 -0.86 6.55 -11.02
C TYR A 230 0.53 6.10 -10.54
N ARG A 231 1.25 5.28 -11.32
CA ARG A 231 2.57 4.75 -10.91
C ARG A 231 3.63 5.84 -10.65
N PRO A 232 3.82 6.88 -11.49
CA PRO A 232 4.77 7.95 -11.19
C PRO A 232 4.45 8.66 -9.87
N LEU A 233 3.16 8.84 -9.52
CA LEU A 233 2.75 9.47 -8.26
C LEU A 233 3.20 8.64 -7.04
N TRP A 234 3.02 7.31 -7.08
CA TRP A 234 3.56 6.42 -6.05
C TRP A 234 5.09 6.35 -6.06
N ALA A 235 5.73 6.49 -7.21
CA ALA A 235 7.19 6.60 -7.28
C ALA A 235 7.70 7.87 -6.57
N VAL A 236 6.97 8.99 -6.67
CA VAL A 236 7.26 10.22 -5.89
C VAL A 236 7.08 9.99 -4.39
N PHE A 237 6.01 9.31 -3.97
CA PHE A 237 5.80 8.95 -2.57
C PHE A 237 7.00 8.22 -1.98
N TRP A 238 7.49 7.20 -2.68
CA TRP A 238 8.64 6.43 -2.21
C TRP A 238 9.94 7.21 -2.30
N LEU A 239 10.10 8.12 -3.27
CA LEU A 239 11.23 9.05 -3.29
C LEU A 239 11.23 9.92 -2.04
N ALA A 240 10.11 10.55 -1.70
CA ALA A 240 9.97 11.38 -0.50
C ALA A 240 10.29 10.57 0.78
N MET A 241 9.74 9.36 0.91
CA MET A 241 10.01 8.47 2.06
C MET A 241 11.48 8.04 2.18
N LEU A 242 12.24 8.08 1.09
CA LEU A 242 13.66 7.74 1.01
C LEU A 242 14.58 8.96 1.16
N LEU A 243 14.07 10.17 1.34
CA LEU A 243 14.93 11.33 1.59
C LEU A 243 15.61 11.26 2.96
N PRO A 244 16.84 11.80 3.10
CA PRO A 244 17.55 11.85 4.36
C PRO A 244 16.70 12.43 5.51
N GLY A 245 16.80 11.82 6.69
CA GLY A 245 15.96 12.15 7.86
C GLY A 245 14.71 11.28 8.01
N ASN A 246 14.20 10.70 6.92
CA ASN A 246 13.00 9.88 6.94
C ASN A 246 13.24 8.44 7.40
N GLY A 247 12.16 7.76 7.79
CA GLY A 247 12.20 6.35 8.21
C GLY A 247 12.63 5.40 7.09
N GLY A 248 12.21 5.67 5.84
CA GLY A 248 12.59 4.88 4.67
C GLY A 248 14.09 4.94 4.39
N TRP A 249 14.68 6.13 4.41
CA TRP A 249 16.14 6.33 4.26
C TRP A 249 16.95 5.45 5.21
N ARG A 250 16.63 5.48 6.51
CA ARG A 250 17.39 4.76 7.55
C ARG A 250 17.33 3.24 7.43
N ARG A 251 16.29 2.69 6.80
CA ARG A 251 16.05 1.23 6.74
C ARG A 251 16.55 0.59 5.46
N ASN A 252 16.78 1.39 4.42
CA ASN A 252 17.18 0.87 3.13
C ASN A 252 18.69 1.04 2.90
N PRO A 253 19.34 0.14 2.14
CA PRO A 253 20.76 0.28 1.84
C PRO A 253 21.08 1.61 1.14
N PRO A 254 22.28 2.19 1.35
CA PRO A 254 22.69 3.37 0.59
C PRO A 254 22.64 3.07 -0.93
N GLY A 255 22.25 4.07 -1.74
CA GLY A 255 21.96 3.88 -3.18
C GLY A 255 20.48 3.67 -3.50
N THR A 256 19.64 3.39 -2.51
CA THR A 256 18.20 3.13 -2.76
C THR A 256 17.46 4.40 -3.19
N THR A 257 17.82 5.56 -2.66
CA THR A 257 17.21 6.85 -3.02
C THR A 257 17.54 7.22 -4.46
N GLU A 258 18.78 7.02 -4.90
CA GLU A 258 19.20 7.23 -6.29
C GLU A 258 18.46 6.29 -7.25
N ALA A 259 18.38 5.00 -6.91
CA ALA A 259 17.63 4.04 -7.72
C ALA A 259 16.13 4.37 -7.79
N GLN A 260 15.56 4.97 -6.72
CA GLN A 260 14.18 5.46 -6.74
C GLN A 260 14.03 6.73 -7.58
N ALA A 261 15.02 7.64 -7.52
CA ALA A 261 15.07 8.85 -8.33
C ALA A 261 15.09 8.50 -9.83
N GLU A 262 15.99 7.62 -10.25
CA GLU A 262 16.06 7.12 -11.65
C GLU A 262 14.75 6.47 -12.08
N HIS A 263 14.16 5.65 -11.22
CA HIS A 263 12.90 4.97 -11.50
C HIS A 263 11.72 5.93 -11.67
N PHE A 264 11.60 6.93 -10.79
CA PHE A 264 10.60 7.99 -10.94
C PHE A 264 10.80 8.75 -12.26
N MET A 265 12.03 9.20 -12.56
CA MET A 265 12.34 9.95 -13.77
C MET A 265 11.98 9.16 -15.03
N ALA A 266 12.31 7.86 -15.06
CA ALA A 266 11.95 6.96 -16.15
C ALA A 266 10.43 6.82 -16.33
N LEU A 267 9.65 6.75 -15.23
CA LEU A 267 8.20 6.68 -15.29
C LEU A 267 7.56 8.01 -15.71
N ALA A 268 8.12 9.14 -15.29
CA ALA A 268 7.64 10.47 -15.61
C ALA A 268 8.06 10.95 -17.00
N GLY A 269 8.91 10.19 -17.71
CA GLY A 269 9.39 10.54 -19.05
C GLY A 269 10.46 11.64 -19.06
N HIS A 270 11.16 11.82 -17.94
CA HIS A 270 12.31 12.72 -17.83
C HIS A 270 13.61 11.92 -18.02
N HIS A 271 14.45 12.36 -18.96
CA HIS A 271 15.75 11.76 -19.32
C HIS A 271 16.85 12.81 -19.32
#